data_AF-A0A8C9BBN7-F1
#
_entry.id   AF-A0A8C9BBN7-F1
#
_cell.length_a   1.000
_cell.length_b   1.000
_cell.length_c   1.000
_cell.angle_alpha   90.00
_cell.angle_beta   90.00
_cell.angle_gamma   90.00
#
_symmetry.space_group_name_H-M   'P 1'
#
loop_
_entity.id
_entity.type
_entity.pdbx_description
1 polymer ?
#
loop_
_entity_poly.entity_id
_entity_poly.type
_entity_poly.pdbx_seq_one_letter_code
_entity_poly.pdbx_strand_id
1 'polypeptide(L)' 'MISPPCLLVCHIYGREFGSQSLGIHEPQCLEKWRTENSKLPKHLRRPEPSKPLPLSGSGSYNLQPHTAVPTVTDKVIRAT' A
#
# COMPACT_ATOMS: atom_id res chain seq x y z
N MET A 1 -5.36 29.00 -16.70
CA MET A 1 -5.75 28.13 -15.58
C MET A 1 -4.80 26.94 -15.59
N ILE A 2 -3.92 26.79 -14.59
CA ILE A 2 -3.01 25.64 -14.49
C ILE A 2 -3.73 24.61 -13.62
N SER A 3 -4.06 23.45 -14.20
CA SER A 3 -4.61 22.34 -13.42
C SER A 3 -3.53 21.76 -12.51
N PRO A 4 -3.86 21.32 -11.29
CA PRO A 4 -2.90 20.67 -10.41
C PRO A 4 -2.34 19.40 -11.06
N PRO A 5 -1.04 19.09 -10.85
CA PRO A 5 -0.43 17.91 -11.42
C PRO A 5 -1.12 16.64 -10.92
N CYS A 6 -1.45 15.74 -11.83
CA CYS A 6 -1.95 14.41 -11.46
C CYS A 6 -0.81 13.62 -10.80
N LEU A 7 -0.95 13.36 -9.51
CA LEU A 7 -0.06 12.48 -8.75
C LEU A 7 -0.70 11.10 -8.64
N LEU A 8 0.12 10.08 -8.84
CA LEU A 8 -0.25 8.67 -8.74
C LEU A 8 0.65 7.99 -7.71
N VAL A 9 0.11 7.00 -6.99
CA VAL A 9 0.83 6.30 -5.94
C VAL A 9 1.44 5.02 -6.48
N CYS A 10 2.73 4.80 -6.20
CA CYS A 10 3.39 3.53 -6.47
C CYS A 10 2.80 2.42 -5.58
N HIS A 11 2.29 1.36 -6.20
CA HIS A 11 1.62 0.25 -5.51
C HIS A 11 2.57 -0.63 -4.67
N ILE A 12 3.89 -0.45 -4.80
CA ILE A 12 4.91 -1.25 -4.11
C ILE A 12 5.36 -0.57 -2.80
N TYR A 13 5.67 0.73 -2.84
CA TYR A 13 6.19 1.48 -1.69
C TYR A 13 5.25 2.58 -1.16
N GLY A 14 4.10 2.82 -1.80
CA GLY A 14 3.09 3.75 -1.30
C GLY A 14 3.47 5.23 -1.39
N ARG A 15 4.39 5.61 -2.30
CA ARG A 15 4.82 6.99 -2.52
C ARG A 15 4.19 7.61 -3.76
N GLU A 16 3.93 8.91 -3.72
CA GLU A 16 3.40 9.71 -4.83
C GLU A 16 4.47 10.05 -5.89
N PHE A 17 4.09 9.95 -7.15
CA PHE A 17 4.88 10.32 -8.32
C PHE A 17 4.00 11.03 -9.33
N GLY A 18 4.58 11.91 -10.15
CA GLY A 18 3.86 12.44 -11.31
C GLY A 18 3.61 11.33 -12.33
N SER A 19 2.53 11.41 -13.10
CA SER A 19 2.15 10.35 -14.05
C SER A 19 3.28 9.91 -14.99
N GLN A 20 4.11 10.87 -15.44
CA GLN A 20 5.26 10.59 -16.32
C GLN A 20 6.40 9.88 -15.57
N SER A 21 6.71 10.32 -14.34
CA SER A 21 7.79 9.71 -13.57
C SER A 21 7.39 8.36 -12.99
N LEU A 22 6.10 8.10 -12.75
CA LEU A 22 5.62 6.81 -12.26
C LEU A 22 5.94 5.68 -13.24
N GLY A 23 5.72 5.89 -14.55
CA GLY A 23 5.99 4.86 -15.57
C GLY A 23 7.46 4.43 -15.64
N ILE A 24 8.39 5.32 -15.25
CA ILE A 24 9.82 5.04 -15.16
C ILE A 24 10.16 4.44 -13.78
N HIS A 25 9.50 4.92 -12.73
CA HIS A 25 9.71 4.47 -11.36
C HIS A 25 9.27 3.03 -11.13
N GLU A 26 8.06 2.64 -11.54
CA GLU A 26 7.49 1.31 -11.26
C GLU A 26 8.40 0.13 -11.66
N PRO A 27 8.99 0.07 -12.87
CA PRO A 27 9.87 -1.04 -13.22
C PRO A 27 11.14 -1.07 -12.36
N GLN A 28 11.74 0.08 -12.06
CA GLN A 28 12.94 0.15 -11.19
C GLN A 28 12.62 -0.23 -9.74
N CYS A 29 11.45 0.20 -9.29
CA CYS A 29 10.91 -0.10 -7.98
C CYS A 29 10.68 -1.60 -7.79
N LEU A 30 10.11 -2.26 -8.81
CA LEU A 30 9.89 -3.70 -8.81
C LEU A 30 11.19 -4.50 -8.78
N GLU A 31 12.18 -4.09 -9.58
CA GLU A 31 13.49 -4.73 -9.60
C GLU A 31 14.20 -4.66 -8.24
N LYS A 32 14.16 -3.47 -7.62
CA LYS A 32 14.69 -3.29 -6.26
C LYS A 32 13.96 -4.19 -5.27
N TRP A 33 12.63 -4.24 -5.32
CA TRP A 33 11.84 -5.11 -4.46
C TRP A 33 12.23 -6.58 -4.64
N ARG A 34 12.39 -7.05 -5.89
CA ARG A 34 12.81 -8.42 -6.22
C ARG A 34 14.18 -8.75 -5.64
N THR A 35 15.12 -7.82 -5.75
CA THR A 35 16.47 -7.94 -5.19
C THR A 35 16.43 -8.05 -3.67
N GLU A 36 15.76 -7.12 -2.98
CA GLU A 36 15.67 -7.15 -1.51
C GLU A 36 14.93 -8.39 -1.00
N ASN A 37 13.85 -8.79 -1.69
CA ASN A 37 13.10 -9.98 -1.34
C ASN A 37 13.92 -11.27 -1.56
N SER A 38 14.80 -11.31 -2.56
CA SER A 38 15.67 -12.46 -2.81
C SER A 38 16.76 -12.64 -1.76
N LYS A 39 17.16 -11.56 -1.08
CA LYS A 39 18.10 -11.61 0.05
C LYS A 39 17.49 -12.22 1.31
N LEU A 40 16.15 -12.25 1.42
CA LEU A 40 15.47 -12.88 2.56
C LEU A 40 15.57 -14.42 2.50
N PRO A 41 15.65 -15.10 3.66
CA PRO A 41 15.44 -16.55 3.76
C PRO A 41 14.15 -16.96 3.05
N LYS A 42 14.12 -18.14 2.42
CA LYS A 42 12.98 -18.61 1.60
C LYS A 42 11.61 -18.47 2.28
N HIS A 43 11.56 -18.69 3.60
CA HIS A 43 10.34 -18.60 4.39
C HIS A 43 9.90 -17.16 4.75
N LEU A 44 10.77 -16.17 4.58
CA LEU A 44 10.47 -14.74 4.77
C LEU A 44 10.25 -14.00 3.45
N ARG A 45 10.51 -14.66 2.30
CA ARG A 45 10.26 -14.07 0.99
C ARG A 45 8.76 -13.86 0.81
N ARG A 46 8.41 -12.68 0.32
CA ARG A 46 7.03 -12.30 -0.01
C ARG A 46 6.72 -12.60 -1.49
N PRO A 47 5.45 -12.82 -1.84
CA PRO A 47 5.02 -12.86 -3.24
C PRO A 47 5.17 -11.48 -3.89
N GLU A 48 5.29 -11.44 -5.22
CA GLU A 48 5.40 -10.17 -5.95
C GLU A 48 4.18 -9.28 -5.69
N PRO A 49 4.38 -7.97 -5.48
CA PRO A 49 3.28 -7.01 -5.44
C PRO A 49 2.49 -7.08 -6.76
N SER A 50 1.18 -7.28 -6.65
CA SER A 50 0.30 -7.29 -7.81
C SER A 50 -0.04 -5.86 -8.20
N LYS A 51 -0.01 -5.56 -9.50
CA LYS A 51 -0.54 -4.28 -10.01
C LYS A 51 -2.04 -4.22 -9.72
N PRO A 52 -2.54 -3.12 -9.12
CA PRO A 52 -3.98 -2.96 -8.96
C PRO A 52 -4.62 -2.95 -10.35
N LEU A 53 -5.66 -3.74 -10.52
CA LEU A 53 -6.49 -3.68 -11.72
C LEU A 53 -6.98 -2.24 -11.88
N PRO A 54 -7.02 -1.67 -13.10
CA PRO A 54 -7.64 -0.37 -13.31
C PRO A 54 -9.12 -0.51 -12.97
N LEU A 55 -9.48 -0.12 -11.75
CA LEU A 55 -10.86 0.07 -11.35
C LEU A 55 -11.39 1.23 -12.18
N SER A 56 -12.04 0.91 -13.29
CA SER A 56 -12.87 1.85 -14.03
C SER A 56 -14.02 2.25 -13.10
N GLY A 57 -13.81 3.29 -12.29
CA GLY A 57 -14.79 3.72 -11.29
C GLY A 57 -14.24 4.80 -10.38
N SER A 58 -14.67 6.03 -10.63
CA SER A 58 -14.52 7.20 -9.77
C SER A 58 -14.72 6.85 -8.30
N GLY A 59 -13.72 7.09 -7.45
CA GLY A 59 -13.83 6.86 -6.02
C GLY A 59 -12.78 7.65 -5.25
N SER A 60 -13.20 8.80 -4.71
CA SER A 60 -12.44 9.60 -3.76
C SER A 60 -12.02 8.72 -2.58
N TYR A 61 -10.72 8.47 -2.41
CA TYR A 61 -10.23 7.81 -1.21
C TYR A 61 -10.27 8.82 -0.06
N ASN A 62 -11.25 8.67 0.83
CA ASN A 62 -11.23 9.33 2.14
C ASN A 62 -10.22 8.57 3.01
N LEU A 63 -9.14 9.24 3.42
CA LEU A 63 -8.16 8.69 4.35
C LEU A 63 -8.81 8.56 5.74
N GLN A 64 -9.33 7.39 6.07
CA GLN A 64 -9.77 7.09 7.43
C GLN A 64 -8.56 6.58 8.25
N PRO A 65 -8.18 7.26 9.35
CA PRO A 65 -7.08 6.79 10.20
C PRO A 65 -7.50 5.52 10.93
N HIS A 66 -6.83 4.40 10.67
CA HIS A 66 -6.97 3.19 11.46
C HIS A 66 -6.14 3.32 12.73
N THR A 67 -6.67 4.01 13.73
CA THR A 67 -6.21 3.82 15.12
C THR A 67 -7.39 3.38 15.95
N ALA A 68 -7.77 2.10 15.81
CA ALA A 68 -8.56 1.41 16.80
C ALA A 68 -7.60 0.48 17.57
N VAL A 69 -7.19 0.94 18.74
CA VAL A 69 -6.50 0.13 19.76
C VAL A 69 -7.52 -0.91 20.26
N PRO A 70 -7.21 -2.22 20.34
CA PRO A 70 -8.12 -3.16 20.97
C PRO A 70 -8.05 -2.99 22.49
N THR A 71 -9.01 -2.30 23.09
CA THR A 71 -9.27 -2.39 24.53
C THR A 71 -9.96 -3.73 24.79
N VAL A 72 -9.19 -4.72 25.26
CA VAL A 72 -9.78 -5.93 25.85
C VAL A 72 -10.53 -5.48 27.11
N THR A 73 -11.85 -5.61 27.10
CA THR A 73 -12.63 -5.45 28.33
C THR A 73 -13.07 -6.84 28.75
N ASP A 74 -12.34 -7.38 29.72
CA ASP A 74 -12.64 -8.60 30.43
C ASP A 74 -14.00 -8.43 31.13
N LYS A 75 -15.02 -9.19 30.71
CA LYS A 75 -16.29 -9.30 31.44
C LYS A 75 -16.22 -10.54 32.31
N VAL A 76 -15.69 -10.37 33.53
CA VAL A 76 -15.86 -11.35 34.59
C VAL A 76 -17.34 -11.39 34.97
N ILE A 77 -17.98 -12.52 34.66
CA ILE A 77 -19.33 -12.87 35.13
C ILE A 77 -19.19 -13.28 36.59
N ARG A 78 -19.69 -12.44 37.50
CA ARG A 78 -19.83 -12.79 38.92
C ARG A 78 -21.18 -13.49 39.09
N ALA A 79 -21.13 -14.78 39.41
CA ALA A 79 -22.25 -15.57 39.89
C ALA A 79 -22.61 -15.15 41.33
N THR A 80 -23.91 -14.96 41.58
CA THR A 80 -24.64 -15.29 42.81
C THR A 80 -26.12 -15.20 42.52
#